data_AF-A0A8T0Q1B5-F1
#
_entry.id   AF-A0A8T0Q1B5-F1
#
_cell.length_a   1.000
_cell.length_b   1.000
_cell.length_c   1.000
_cell.angle_alpha   90.00
_cell.angle_beta   90.00
_cell.angle_gamma   90.00
#
_symmetry.space_group_name_H-M   'P 1'
#
loop_
_entity.id
_entity.type
_entity.pdbx_description
1 polymer ?
#
loop_
_entity_poly.entity_id
_entity_poly.type
_entity_poly.pdbx_seq_one_letter_code
_entity_poly.pdbx_strand_id
1 'polypeptide(L)'
;MPPARSAKRASAESLSGDRLSALPDGVLHTILSFLPAPEAVRTSALSRRWRHLWRTAPCIKIDMREFGITLVTSGGDLSEKWRKFEDFTTSLLLFRSGTISLDRFRLDARPHCLRVVDRWVRRGLMYCPQVLEVLMWGTSGGVFRFPHLGASSCRLKRLHLHGVHLDSDFAEQIQSGCLMLEELELKICTLGFQEITSRSLKRLIIDTTLRNLTGGHFVITAPCLLYLRIRDLFGCYPNGIFVHVTDSLVKAIISLSDQGKTFSLGNQRRLLVDLCNVPNLELGGFQTKAMLIGELDKFPIFRNMQTLKLIDCFHDNHDLYDKLEALGTFLQNAPCLKKLTLQGCMFEVDFGMEGQIVRKSISLPHEGRKIFQCPKMKSVEVIYEGDHDNQLLELLWGIGRILPNVTVTVTNIDCAVINFDSP
;
A
#
# COMPACT_ATOMS: atom_id res chain seq x y z
N MET A 1 -64.54 -14.37 53.65
CA MET A 1 -63.70 -15.12 52.69
C MET A 1 -62.65 -14.17 52.10
N PRO A 2 -61.35 -14.37 52.37
CA PRO A 2 -60.28 -13.76 51.57
C PRO A 2 -59.80 -14.76 50.49
N PRO A 3 -59.41 -14.32 49.28
CA PRO A 3 -58.94 -15.25 48.26
C PRO A 3 -57.49 -15.69 48.54
N ALA A 4 -57.24 -16.95 48.16
CA ALA A 4 -56.08 -17.75 48.47
C ALA A 4 -54.78 -17.29 47.81
N ARG A 5 -53.67 -17.54 48.51
CA ARG A 5 -52.28 -17.49 48.02
C ARG A 5 -52.12 -18.43 46.83
N SER A 6 -51.89 -17.88 45.64
CA SER A 6 -51.43 -18.64 44.47
C SER A 6 -49.91 -18.85 44.56
N ALA A 7 -49.53 -20.12 44.48
CA ALA A 7 -48.18 -20.64 44.67
C ALA A 7 -47.15 -20.07 43.68
N LYS A 8 -45.92 -19.91 44.20
CA LYS A 8 -44.70 -19.74 43.41
C LYS A 8 -44.60 -20.90 42.41
N ARG A 9 -44.80 -20.60 41.12
CA ARG A 9 -44.29 -21.47 40.05
C ARG A 9 -42.78 -21.46 40.15
N ALA A 10 -42.21 -22.56 40.63
CA ALA A 10 -40.83 -22.90 40.38
C ALA A 10 -40.64 -22.94 38.86
N SER A 11 -40.02 -21.89 38.32
CA SER A 11 -39.49 -21.91 36.98
C SER A 11 -38.48 -23.05 36.93
N ALA A 12 -38.77 -24.05 36.11
CA ALA A 12 -37.83 -25.08 35.73
C ALA A 12 -36.46 -24.43 35.45
N GLU A 13 -35.44 -24.95 36.11
CA GLU A 13 -34.05 -24.65 35.82
C GLU A 13 -33.82 -24.94 34.34
N SER A 14 -33.63 -23.89 33.55
CA SER A 14 -33.06 -24.04 32.22
C SER A 14 -31.59 -24.45 32.38
N LEU A 15 -31.38 -25.75 32.56
CA LEU A 15 -30.09 -26.45 32.46
C LEU A 15 -29.53 -26.46 31.02
N SER A 16 -29.84 -25.44 30.21
CA SER A 16 -28.99 -25.01 29.11
C SER A 16 -28.13 -23.85 29.63
N GLY A 17 -27.24 -24.16 30.57
CA GLY A 17 -26.27 -23.18 31.09
C GLY A 17 -25.61 -22.49 29.90
N ASP A 18 -25.61 -21.16 29.92
CA ASP A 18 -25.05 -20.32 28.86
C ASP A 18 -23.57 -20.71 28.64
N ARG A 19 -23.35 -21.60 27.66
CA ARG A 19 -22.06 -22.23 27.39
C ARG A 19 -21.04 -21.20 26.93
N LEU A 20 -21.51 -20.12 26.30
CA LEU A 20 -20.67 -18.98 25.92
C LEU A 20 -20.18 -18.25 27.17
N SER A 21 -21.06 -18.02 28.13
CA SER A 21 -20.67 -17.45 29.44
C SER A 21 -19.88 -18.39 30.34
N ALA A 22 -19.65 -19.65 29.96
CA ALA A 22 -18.74 -20.55 30.69
C ALA A 22 -17.28 -20.45 30.21
N LEU A 23 -17.03 -19.84 29.04
CA LEU A 23 -15.69 -19.73 28.48
C LEU A 23 -14.78 -18.81 29.31
N PRO A 24 -13.45 -19.02 29.34
CA PRO A 24 -12.51 -18.09 29.99
C PRO A 24 -12.49 -16.70 29.33
N ASP A 25 -12.20 -15.65 30.10
CA ASP A 25 -12.20 -14.25 29.60
C ASP A 25 -11.27 -14.04 28.40
N GLY A 26 -10.13 -14.73 28.36
CA GLY A 26 -9.21 -14.69 27.22
C GLY A 26 -9.86 -15.15 25.91
N VAL A 27 -10.69 -16.21 25.97
CA VAL A 27 -11.43 -16.69 24.79
C VAL A 27 -12.53 -15.71 24.41
N LEU A 28 -13.24 -15.15 25.39
CA LEU A 28 -14.28 -14.14 25.15
C LEU A 28 -13.69 -12.89 24.49
N HIS A 29 -12.54 -12.42 24.97
CA HIS A 29 -11.81 -11.30 24.36
C HIS A 29 -11.28 -11.63 22.97
N THR A 30 -10.86 -12.87 22.74
CA THR A 30 -10.48 -13.34 21.41
C THR A 30 -11.68 -13.29 20.45
N ILE A 31 -12.85 -13.78 20.85
CA ILE A 31 -14.09 -13.69 20.07
C ILE A 31 -14.42 -12.22 19.74
N LEU A 32 -14.43 -11.35 20.77
CA LEU A 32 -14.69 -9.92 20.59
C LEU A 32 -13.66 -9.23 19.68
N SER A 33 -12.42 -9.72 19.62
CA SER A 33 -11.37 -9.14 18.78
C SER A 33 -11.62 -9.29 17.28
N PHE A 34 -12.45 -10.28 16.89
CA PHE A 34 -12.86 -10.49 15.51
C PHE A 34 -14.00 -9.58 15.11
N LEU A 35 -14.89 -9.24 16.05
CA LEU A 35 -16.10 -8.47 15.78
C LEU A 35 -15.83 -6.98 15.50
N PRO A 36 -16.65 -6.34 14.65
CA PRO A 36 -16.78 -4.90 14.62
C PRO A 36 -17.36 -4.34 15.93
N ALA A 37 -17.07 -3.08 16.25
CA ALA A 37 -17.39 -2.50 17.55
C ALA A 37 -18.91 -2.48 17.87
N PRO A 38 -19.81 -2.11 16.94
CA PRO A 38 -21.26 -2.24 17.14
C PRO A 38 -21.70 -3.65 17.52
N GLU A 39 -21.19 -4.67 16.84
CA GLU A 39 -21.50 -6.07 17.15
C GLU A 39 -20.93 -6.50 18.50
N ALA A 40 -19.69 -6.11 18.81
CA ALA A 40 -19.07 -6.35 20.10
C ALA A 40 -19.92 -5.74 21.24
N VAL A 41 -20.47 -4.54 21.07
CA VAL A 41 -21.39 -3.94 22.05
C VAL A 41 -22.72 -4.69 22.11
N ARG A 42 -23.28 -5.14 20.98
CA ARG A 42 -24.52 -5.95 20.97
C ARG A 42 -24.41 -7.25 21.75
N THR A 43 -23.22 -7.85 21.84
CA THR A 43 -22.99 -9.04 22.69
C THR A 43 -23.35 -8.80 24.17
N SER A 44 -23.37 -7.54 24.62
CA SER A 44 -23.79 -7.17 25.99
C SER A 44 -25.22 -7.62 26.35
N ALA A 45 -26.06 -7.92 25.36
CA ALA A 45 -27.41 -8.44 25.56
C ALA A 45 -27.46 -9.97 25.74
N LEU A 46 -26.38 -10.70 25.44
CA LEU A 46 -26.35 -12.17 25.50
C LEU A 46 -26.50 -12.67 26.95
N SER A 47 -25.78 -12.06 27.89
CA SER A 47 -25.84 -12.45 29.29
C SER A 47 -25.28 -11.38 30.23
N ARG A 48 -25.47 -11.56 31.54
CA ARG A 48 -24.86 -10.70 32.57
C ARG A 48 -23.33 -10.63 32.46
N ARG A 49 -22.68 -11.72 32.05
CA ARG A 49 -21.22 -11.78 31.90
C ARG A 49 -20.75 -10.93 30.73
N TRP A 50 -21.47 -10.95 29.61
CA TRP A 50 -21.11 -10.19 28.40
C TRP A 50 -21.39 -8.70 28.48
N ARG A 51 -22.23 -8.27 29.44
CA ARG A 51 -22.69 -6.88 29.58
C ARG A 51 -21.58 -5.84 29.54
N HIS A 52 -20.40 -6.15 30.09
CA HIS A 52 -19.28 -5.21 30.21
C HIS A 52 -18.01 -5.61 29.45
N LEU A 53 -17.98 -6.78 28.80
CA LEU A 53 -16.76 -7.30 28.16
C LEU A 53 -16.25 -6.42 27.01
N TRP A 54 -17.15 -5.75 26.28
CA TRP A 54 -16.76 -4.82 25.22
C TRP A 54 -15.93 -3.64 25.74
N ARG A 55 -16.09 -3.24 27.02
CA ARG A 55 -15.32 -2.14 27.63
C ARG A 55 -13.85 -2.48 27.85
N THR A 56 -13.52 -3.77 27.85
CA THR A 56 -12.17 -4.28 28.06
C THR A 56 -11.64 -5.02 26.83
N ALA A 57 -12.40 -5.05 25.72
CA ALA A 57 -12.01 -5.73 24.49
C ALA A 57 -10.66 -5.23 23.95
N PRO A 58 -9.72 -6.11 23.57
CA PRO A 58 -8.38 -5.71 23.16
C PRO A 58 -8.33 -5.00 21.80
N CYS A 59 -9.34 -5.19 20.97
CA CYS A 59 -9.44 -4.59 19.63
C CYS A 59 -10.69 -3.73 19.52
N ILE A 60 -10.54 -2.58 18.85
CA ILE A 60 -11.64 -1.71 18.46
C ILE A 60 -11.59 -1.56 16.94
N LYS A 61 -12.68 -1.90 16.27
CA LYS A 61 -12.86 -1.72 14.83
C LYS A 61 -14.14 -0.93 14.60
N ILE A 62 -14.00 0.29 14.12
CA ILE A 62 -15.10 1.20 13.89
C ILE A 62 -15.13 1.49 12.39
N ASP A 63 -16.18 1.04 11.71
CA ASP A 63 -16.37 1.27 10.29
C ASP A 63 -17.66 2.05 10.02
N MET A 64 -17.53 3.21 9.38
CA MET A 64 -18.67 4.04 8.97
C MET A 64 -19.68 3.27 8.10
N ARG A 65 -19.26 2.24 7.37
CA ARG A 65 -20.13 1.41 6.51
C ARG A 65 -21.16 0.65 7.33
N GLU A 66 -20.85 0.30 8.58
CA GLU A 66 -21.81 -0.32 9.52
C GLU A 66 -22.99 0.60 9.86
N PHE A 67 -22.83 1.91 9.64
CA PHE A 67 -23.86 2.92 9.84
C PHE A 67 -24.51 3.34 8.51
N GLY A 68 -24.26 2.59 7.43
CA GLY A 68 -24.80 2.86 6.10
C GLY A 68 -24.18 4.09 5.42
N ILE A 69 -23.01 4.55 5.90
CA ILE A 69 -22.27 5.67 5.32
C ILE A 69 -21.36 5.10 4.23
N THR A 70 -21.60 5.53 3.00
CA THR A 70 -20.78 5.18 1.83
C THR A 70 -20.23 6.43 1.17
N LEU A 71 -19.29 6.30 0.24
CA LEU A 71 -18.76 7.44 -0.51
C LEU A 71 -19.82 8.23 -1.27
N VAL A 72 -20.91 7.58 -1.69
CA VAL A 72 -22.01 8.20 -2.45
C VAL A 72 -23.08 8.85 -1.56
N THR A 73 -23.12 8.52 -0.26
CA THR A 73 -24.09 9.09 0.68
C THR A 73 -23.84 10.59 0.84
N SER A 74 -24.85 11.44 0.65
CA SER A 74 -24.68 12.90 0.69
C SER A 74 -25.91 13.61 1.28
N GLY A 75 -25.82 14.91 1.51
CA GLY A 75 -26.93 15.73 1.99
C GLY A 75 -27.48 15.30 3.35
N GLY A 76 -28.81 15.37 3.51
CA GLY A 76 -29.49 15.09 4.79
C GLY A 76 -29.33 13.65 5.29
N ASP A 77 -29.28 12.67 4.39
CA ASP A 77 -29.07 11.24 4.74
C ASP A 77 -27.68 11.04 5.37
N LEU A 78 -26.65 11.74 4.85
CA LEU A 78 -25.32 11.72 5.46
C LEU A 78 -25.36 12.28 6.88
N SER A 79 -25.98 13.44 7.09
CA SER A 79 -26.03 14.07 8.40
C SER A 79 -26.72 13.18 9.45
N GLU A 80 -27.82 12.51 9.08
CA GLU A 80 -28.54 11.63 10.01
C GLU A 80 -27.72 10.38 10.36
N LYS A 81 -27.13 9.71 9.36
CA LYS A 81 -26.28 8.53 9.56
C LYS A 81 -25.01 8.88 10.31
N TRP A 82 -24.40 10.02 10.00
CA TRP A 82 -23.22 10.55 10.68
C TRP A 82 -23.51 10.78 12.16
N ARG A 83 -24.66 11.35 12.52
CA ARG A 83 -25.03 11.54 13.93
C ARG A 83 -25.08 10.21 14.69
N LYS A 84 -25.70 9.17 14.10
CA LYS A 84 -25.73 7.82 14.71
C LYS A 84 -24.32 7.25 14.89
N PHE A 85 -23.47 7.42 13.89
CA PHE A 85 -22.06 7.03 13.94
C PHE A 85 -21.29 7.78 15.02
N GLU A 86 -21.53 9.09 15.13
CA GLU A 86 -20.85 9.97 16.06
C GLU A 86 -21.22 9.69 17.51
N ASP A 87 -22.51 9.54 17.79
CA ASP A 87 -23.03 9.22 19.12
C ASP A 87 -22.50 7.87 19.59
N PHE A 88 -22.51 6.86 18.71
CA PHE A 88 -21.99 5.54 19.01
C PHE A 88 -20.49 5.57 19.30
N THR A 89 -19.70 6.14 18.40
CA THR A 89 -18.23 6.15 18.50
C THR A 89 -17.76 6.94 19.71
N THR A 90 -18.37 8.10 19.96
CA THR A 90 -18.06 8.92 21.12
C THR A 90 -18.39 8.17 22.41
N SER A 91 -19.57 7.55 22.50
CA SER A 91 -19.97 6.77 23.68
C SER A 91 -19.05 5.57 23.92
N LEU A 92 -18.71 4.83 22.86
CA LEU A 92 -17.82 3.67 22.93
C LEU A 92 -16.46 4.05 23.52
N LEU A 93 -15.86 5.15 23.06
CA LEU A 93 -14.54 5.61 23.50
C LEU A 93 -14.57 6.32 24.86
N LEU A 94 -15.72 6.84 25.29
CA LEU A 94 -15.88 7.44 26.62
C LEU A 94 -16.04 6.38 27.71
N PHE A 95 -16.84 5.34 27.47
CA PHE A 95 -17.18 4.33 28.48
C PHE A 95 -16.23 3.13 28.52
N ARG A 96 -15.18 3.14 27.71
CA ARG A 96 -14.13 2.13 27.73
C ARG A 96 -13.25 2.25 28.98
N SER A 97 -12.79 1.12 29.51
CA SER A 97 -11.84 1.11 30.63
C SER A 97 -10.49 1.73 30.24
N GLY A 98 -10.07 2.78 30.96
CA GLY A 98 -8.79 3.47 30.77
C GLY A 98 -7.55 2.63 31.13
N THR A 99 -7.75 1.49 31.80
CA THR A 99 -6.65 0.67 32.34
C THR A 99 -6.06 -0.32 31.35
N ILE A 100 -6.73 -0.58 30.22
CA ILE A 100 -6.35 -1.65 29.29
C ILE A 100 -5.88 -1.05 27.99
N SER A 101 -4.62 -1.34 27.67
CA SER A 101 -4.02 -0.97 26.40
C SER A 101 -4.64 -1.75 25.24
N LEU A 102 -4.74 -1.13 24.07
CA LEU A 102 -5.27 -1.79 22.88
C LEU A 102 -4.20 -2.63 22.17
N ASP A 103 -4.63 -3.73 21.57
CA ASP A 103 -3.86 -4.45 20.57
C ASP A 103 -4.09 -3.87 19.19
N ARG A 104 -5.33 -3.47 18.90
CA ARG A 104 -5.68 -2.81 17.63
C ARG A 104 -6.72 -1.71 17.81
N PHE A 105 -6.47 -0.57 17.20
CA PHE A 105 -7.45 0.48 17.00
C PHE A 105 -7.60 0.75 15.51
N ARG A 106 -8.79 0.51 14.97
CA ARG A 106 -9.13 0.81 13.57
C ARG A 106 -10.32 1.76 13.54
N LEU A 107 -10.15 2.88 12.83
CA LEU A 107 -11.18 3.87 12.56
C LEU A 107 -11.26 4.10 11.06
N ASP A 108 -12.41 3.80 10.47
CA ASP A 108 -12.76 4.09 9.09
C ASP A 108 -13.89 5.12 9.06
N ALA A 109 -13.60 6.31 8.51
CA ALA A 109 -14.50 7.45 8.52
C ALA A 109 -14.38 8.30 7.23
N ARG A 110 -15.43 9.07 6.94
CA ARG A 110 -15.36 10.15 5.94
C ARG A 110 -14.95 11.47 6.58
N PRO A 111 -14.31 12.38 5.84
CA PRO A 111 -13.93 13.70 6.31
C PRO A 111 -15.14 14.65 6.37
N HIS A 112 -16.23 14.26 7.03
CA HIS A 112 -17.42 15.11 7.17
C HIS A 112 -17.29 16.08 8.37
N CYS A 113 -16.78 15.60 9.51
CA CYS A 113 -16.50 16.42 10.69
C CYS A 113 -15.12 16.10 11.28
N LEU A 114 -14.08 16.77 10.76
CA LEU A 114 -12.68 16.50 11.13
C LEU A 114 -12.38 16.69 12.63
N ARG A 115 -13.05 17.63 13.30
CA ARG A 115 -12.86 17.89 14.74
C ARG A 115 -13.29 16.70 15.61
N VAL A 116 -14.39 16.05 15.23
CA VAL A 116 -14.91 14.89 15.94
C VAL A 116 -14.01 13.68 15.71
N VAL A 117 -13.57 13.48 14.47
CA VAL A 117 -12.59 12.43 14.12
C VAL A 117 -11.26 12.63 14.86
N ASP A 118 -10.73 13.86 14.93
CA ASP A 118 -9.51 14.18 15.68
C ASP A 118 -9.64 13.75 17.15
N ARG A 119 -10.78 14.07 17.78
CA ARG A 119 -11.06 13.65 19.17
C ARG A 119 -11.05 12.13 19.30
N TRP A 120 -11.64 11.40 18.36
CA TRP A 120 -11.67 9.93 18.40
C TRP A 120 -10.29 9.33 18.22
N VAL A 121 -9.48 9.84 17.29
CA VAL A 121 -8.11 9.37 17.08
C VAL A 121 -7.29 9.63 18.33
N ARG A 122 -7.31 10.85 18.89
CA ARG A 122 -6.61 11.17 20.15
C ARG A 122 -7.05 10.26 21.29
N ARG A 123 -8.34 9.98 21.41
CA ARG A 123 -8.87 9.09 22.45
C ARG A 123 -8.44 7.65 22.22
N GLY A 124 -8.42 7.17 20.98
CA GLY A 124 -7.86 5.87 20.61
C GLY A 124 -6.38 5.73 20.96
N LEU A 125 -5.60 6.79 20.68
CA LEU A 125 -4.17 6.88 21.01
C LEU A 125 -3.92 6.83 22.52
N MET A 126 -4.80 7.42 23.35
CA MET A 126 -4.67 7.33 24.83
C MET A 126 -4.64 5.88 25.34
N TYR A 127 -5.15 4.91 24.59
CA TYR A 127 -5.10 3.49 24.95
C TYR A 127 -3.84 2.76 24.41
N CYS A 128 -2.83 3.48 23.91
CA CYS A 128 -1.53 2.96 23.47
C CYS A 128 -1.61 1.69 22.58
N PRO A 129 -2.28 1.75 21.41
CA PRO A 129 -2.49 0.57 20.56
C PRO A 129 -1.18 -0.01 20.00
N GLN A 130 -1.11 -1.34 19.82
CA GLN A 130 0.00 -1.95 19.07
C GLN A 130 -0.16 -1.77 17.55
N VAL A 131 -1.40 -1.75 17.07
CA VAL A 131 -1.76 -1.53 15.66
C VAL A 131 -2.73 -0.37 15.57
N LEU A 132 -2.38 0.65 14.81
CA LEU A 132 -3.21 1.81 14.55
C LEU A 132 -3.56 1.88 13.06
N GLU A 133 -4.85 1.82 12.75
CA GLU A 133 -5.39 1.96 11.39
C GLU A 133 -6.35 3.17 11.38
N VAL A 134 -6.01 4.26 10.68
CA VAL A 134 -6.89 5.43 10.51
C VAL A 134 -7.13 5.63 9.02
N LEU A 135 -8.36 5.36 8.59
CA LEU A 135 -8.76 5.36 7.19
C LEU A 135 -9.76 6.49 6.93
N MET A 136 -9.31 7.51 6.21
CA MET A 136 -10.13 8.64 5.80
C MET A 136 -10.44 8.52 4.30
N TRP A 137 -11.73 8.50 3.96
CA TRP A 137 -12.19 8.34 2.57
C TRP A 137 -12.98 9.55 2.07
N GLY A 138 -12.52 10.17 0.99
CA GLY A 138 -13.23 11.23 0.28
C GLY A 138 -12.43 12.52 0.09
N THR A 139 -12.89 13.40 -0.80
CA THR A 139 -12.21 14.63 -1.23
C THR A 139 -12.92 15.92 -0.82
N SER A 140 -14.12 15.82 -0.26
CA SER A 140 -15.05 16.95 -0.12
C SER A 140 -15.01 17.69 1.23
N GLY A 141 -14.03 17.41 2.10
CA GLY A 141 -14.04 17.93 3.47
C GLY A 141 -12.67 18.18 4.07
N GLY A 142 -11.88 19.08 3.46
CA GLY A 142 -10.56 19.47 3.97
C GLY A 142 -9.59 18.29 4.12
N VAL A 143 -8.38 18.56 4.63
CA VAL A 143 -7.40 17.50 4.90
C VAL A 143 -7.30 17.28 6.40
N PHE A 144 -7.51 16.04 6.84
CA PHE A 144 -7.39 15.67 8.26
C PHE A 144 -5.92 15.70 8.68
N ARG A 145 -5.53 16.67 9.51
CA ARG A 145 -4.19 16.69 10.12
C ARG A 145 -4.13 15.62 11.21
N PHE A 146 -3.20 14.68 11.05
CA PHE A 146 -3.02 13.61 12.01
C PHE A 146 -2.50 14.15 13.35
N PRO A 147 -3.08 13.74 14.50
CA PRO A 147 -2.66 14.24 15.80
C PRO A 147 -1.33 13.63 16.26
N HIS A 148 -0.66 14.30 17.20
CA HIS A 148 0.52 13.74 17.86
C HIS A 148 0.21 12.41 18.58
N LEU A 149 1.08 11.43 18.35
CA LEU A 149 1.07 10.11 18.98
C LEU A 149 1.37 10.19 20.48
N GLY A 150 2.21 11.14 20.93
CA GLY A 150 2.57 11.28 22.35
C GLY A 150 3.07 9.96 22.96
N ALA A 151 2.64 9.65 24.19
CA ALA A 151 3.02 8.43 24.91
C ALA A 151 2.60 7.11 24.24
N SER A 152 1.65 7.14 23.28
CA SER A 152 1.16 5.95 22.59
C SER A 152 2.16 5.34 21.61
N SER A 153 3.16 6.13 21.19
CA SER A 153 4.21 5.75 20.26
C SER A 153 5.09 4.59 20.75
N CYS A 154 5.18 4.36 22.07
CA CYS A 154 6.07 3.36 22.66
C CYS A 154 5.70 1.90 22.38
N ARG A 155 4.41 1.59 22.15
CA ARG A 155 3.92 0.22 21.88
C ARG A 155 3.57 -0.02 20.42
N LEU A 156 3.55 1.04 19.61
CA LEU A 156 3.06 0.98 18.24
C LEU A 156 4.02 0.18 17.36
N LYS A 157 3.54 -0.94 16.84
CA LYS A 157 4.28 -1.82 15.92
C LYS A 157 3.87 -1.62 14.47
N ARG A 158 2.60 -1.27 14.23
CA ARG A 158 2.07 -1.06 12.88
C ARG A 158 1.20 0.18 12.82
N LEU A 159 1.49 1.05 11.85
CA LEU A 159 0.79 2.30 11.63
C LEU A 159 0.31 2.38 10.18
N HIS A 160 -1.00 2.29 9.97
CA HIS A 160 -1.61 2.37 8.65
C HIS A 160 -2.50 3.60 8.59
N LEU A 161 -2.16 4.53 7.71
CA LEU A 161 -2.85 5.79 7.54
C LEU A 161 -3.32 5.93 6.10
N HIS A 162 -4.57 6.34 5.92
CA HIS A 162 -5.14 6.59 4.61
C HIS A 162 -5.83 7.95 4.56
N GLY A 163 -5.51 8.78 3.57
CA GLY A 163 -6.20 10.06 3.32
C GLY A 163 -5.96 11.14 4.38
N VAL A 164 -4.79 11.15 5.02
CA VAL A 164 -4.45 12.11 6.11
C VAL A 164 -3.29 13.03 5.73
N HIS A 165 -3.25 14.21 6.33
CA HIS A 165 -2.12 15.13 6.28
C HIS A 165 -1.16 14.87 7.45
N LEU A 166 0.12 14.77 7.14
CA LEU A 166 1.21 14.51 8.07
C LEU A 166 2.20 15.67 8.01
N ASP A 167 2.49 16.30 9.15
CA ASP A 167 3.41 17.43 9.26
C ASP A 167 4.82 17.01 9.69
N SER A 168 5.73 17.99 9.81
CA SER A 168 7.10 17.77 10.32
C SER A 168 7.12 17.08 11.67
N ASP A 169 6.17 17.42 12.54
CA ASP A 169 6.12 16.90 13.90
C ASP A 169 5.84 15.39 13.89
N PHE A 170 5.08 14.90 12.91
CA PHE A 170 4.90 13.47 12.72
C PHE A 170 6.21 12.74 12.38
N ALA A 171 7.06 13.33 11.52
CA ALA A 171 8.35 12.75 11.17
C ALA A 171 9.29 12.68 12.39
N GLU A 172 9.33 13.74 13.21
CA GLU A 172 10.11 13.76 14.46
C GLU A 172 9.64 12.68 15.45
N GLN A 173 8.34 12.41 15.50
CA GLN A 173 7.76 11.37 16.34
C GLN A 173 8.10 9.95 15.87
N ILE A 174 8.22 9.72 14.56
CA ILE A 174 8.71 8.44 14.05
C ILE A 174 10.17 8.23 14.47
N GLN A 175 11.00 9.28 14.37
CA GLN A 175 12.41 9.22 14.69
C GLN A 175 12.68 8.99 16.19
N SER A 176 11.95 9.68 17.06
CA SER A 176 12.24 9.72 18.51
C SER A 176 11.25 8.93 19.38
N GLY A 177 9.97 8.83 18.98
CA GLY A 177 8.91 8.23 19.79
C GLY A 177 8.57 6.79 19.42
N CYS A 178 8.62 6.43 18.15
CA CYS A 178 8.12 5.14 17.64
C CYS A 178 9.18 4.04 17.66
N LEU A 179 9.70 3.70 18.85
CA LEU A 179 10.83 2.78 19.00
C LEU A 179 10.55 1.33 18.57
N MET A 180 9.27 0.92 18.54
CA MET A 180 8.84 -0.45 18.21
C MET A 180 8.18 -0.58 16.83
N LEU A 181 8.16 0.50 16.03
CA LEU A 181 7.44 0.52 14.76
C LEU A 181 8.13 -0.35 13.71
N GLU A 182 7.48 -1.42 13.30
CA GLU A 182 7.97 -2.36 12.29
C GLU A 182 7.36 -2.10 10.92
N GLU A 183 6.13 -1.56 10.87
CA GLU A 183 5.38 -1.35 9.64
C GLU A 183 4.73 0.04 9.60
N LEU A 184 4.99 0.77 8.52
CA LEU A 184 4.39 2.07 8.22
C LEU A 184 3.78 2.02 6.82
N GLU A 185 2.46 2.22 6.75
CA GLU A 185 1.72 2.26 5.49
C GLU A 185 0.98 3.59 5.39
N LEU A 186 1.35 4.38 4.38
CA LEU A 186 0.80 5.70 4.07
C LEU A 186 0.15 5.65 2.69
N LYS A 187 -1.18 5.79 2.63
CA LYS A 187 -1.95 5.73 1.39
C LYS A 187 -2.76 7.00 1.16
N ILE A 188 -2.65 7.63 0.00
CA ILE A 188 -3.36 8.88 -0.33
C ILE A 188 -3.07 9.97 0.75
N CYS A 189 -1.92 9.88 1.42
CA CYS A 189 -1.51 10.81 2.47
C CYS A 189 -0.82 12.04 1.87
N THR A 190 -1.06 13.21 2.46
CA THR A 190 -0.34 14.43 2.11
C THR A 190 0.84 14.62 3.07
N LEU A 191 2.06 14.60 2.54
CA LEU A 191 3.27 14.73 3.35
C LEU A 191 3.70 16.21 3.40
N GLY A 192 3.85 16.73 4.61
CA GLY A 192 4.35 18.08 4.92
C GLY A 192 5.79 18.08 5.43
N PHE A 193 6.53 17.00 5.17
CA PHE A 193 7.91 16.80 5.57
C PHE A 193 8.74 16.21 4.41
N GLN A 194 10.06 16.23 4.57
CA GLN A 194 11.02 15.81 3.55
C GLN A 194 11.87 14.60 3.96
N GLU A 195 11.80 14.16 5.22
CA GLU A 195 12.63 13.07 5.72
C GLU A 195 11.83 12.10 6.57
N ILE A 196 12.04 10.79 6.37
CA ILE A 196 11.61 9.73 7.29
C ILE A 196 12.85 9.03 7.82
N THR A 197 13.07 9.15 9.12
CA THR A 197 14.16 8.46 9.81
C THR A 197 13.60 7.52 10.87
N SER A 198 13.93 6.23 10.80
CA SER A 198 13.46 5.22 11.76
C SER A 198 14.47 4.09 11.94
N ARG A 199 14.69 3.64 13.18
CA ARG A 199 15.67 2.59 13.51
C ARG A 199 15.07 1.17 13.56
N SER A 200 13.75 1.07 13.69
CA SER A 200 13.01 -0.18 13.90
C SER A 200 12.21 -0.64 12.68
N LEU A 201 11.99 0.26 11.72
CA LEU A 201 11.11 0.03 10.58
C LEU A 201 11.63 -1.07 9.66
N LYS A 202 10.78 -2.08 9.40
CA LYS A 202 11.04 -3.22 8.53
C LYS A 202 10.28 -3.13 7.21
N ARG A 203 9.08 -2.53 7.22
CA ARG A 203 8.20 -2.41 6.05
C ARG A 203 7.70 -0.97 5.91
N LEU A 204 8.00 -0.34 4.78
CA LEU A 204 7.53 1.01 4.45
C LEU A 204 6.73 0.97 3.16
N ILE A 205 5.49 1.47 3.20
CA ILE A 205 4.65 1.69 2.04
C ILE A 205 4.23 3.15 2.00
N ILE A 206 4.50 3.80 0.88
CA ILE A 206 4.05 5.15 0.57
C ILE A 206 3.42 5.12 -0.81
N ASP A 207 2.09 5.13 -0.86
CA ASP A 207 1.32 5.31 -2.09
C ASP A 207 0.61 6.66 -1.97
N THR A 208 1.14 7.75 -2.55
CA THR A 208 0.53 9.10 -2.42
C THR A 208 0.03 9.61 -3.75
N THR A 209 -1.17 10.20 -3.78
CA THR A 209 -1.79 10.71 -5.01
C THR A 209 -1.94 12.23 -5.02
N LEU A 210 -1.47 12.91 -3.97
CA LEU A 210 -1.76 14.33 -3.74
C LEU A 210 -0.52 15.19 -3.96
N ARG A 211 -0.61 16.08 -4.96
CA ARG A 211 0.43 17.01 -5.41
C ARG A 211 0.71 18.10 -4.36
N ASN A 212 1.45 17.79 -3.31
CA ASN A 212 2.10 18.83 -2.52
C ASN A 212 3.45 19.16 -3.18
N LEU A 213 3.52 20.31 -3.86
CA LEU A 213 4.75 20.81 -4.48
C LEU A 213 5.68 21.37 -3.40
N THR A 214 6.27 20.51 -2.57
CA THR A 214 7.41 20.93 -1.76
C THR A 214 8.63 20.90 -2.68
N GLY A 215 9.21 22.06 -3.00
CA GLY A 215 10.35 22.20 -3.93
C GLY A 215 11.67 21.57 -3.44
N GLY A 216 11.62 20.51 -2.63
CA GLY A 216 12.74 19.80 -2.05
C GLY A 216 12.89 18.37 -2.55
N HIS A 217 13.77 17.63 -1.89
CA HIS A 217 13.99 16.20 -2.07
C HIS A 217 13.34 15.43 -0.91
N PHE A 218 13.11 14.13 -1.11
CA PHE A 218 12.59 13.26 -0.05
C PHE A 218 13.64 12.23 0.37
N VAL A 219 13.97 12.15 1.66
CA VAL A 219 15.01 11.26 2.20
C VAL A 219 14.38 10.17 3.07
N ILE A 220 14.79 8.93 2.85
CA ILE A 220 14.40 7.79 3.68
C ILE A 220 15.65 7.20 4.33
N THR A 221 15.75 7.28 5.65
CA THR A 221 16.85 6.74 6.45
C THR A 221 16.31 5.66 7.38
N ALA A 222 16.33 4.40 6.92
CA ALA A 222 15.80 3.26 7.67
C ALA A 222 16.74 2.05 7.57
N PRO A 223 17.69 1.86 8.51
CA PRO A 223 18.75 0.85 8.39
C PRO A 223 18.29 -0.60 8.63
N CYS A 224 17.04 -0.84 9.01
CA CYS A 224 16.50 -2.19 9.22
C CYS A 224 15.41 -2.54 8.20
N LEU A 225 15.28 -1.73 7.13
CA LEU A 225 14.17 -1.82 6.19
C LEU A 225 14.35 -3.03 5.25
N LEU A 226 13.41 -3.97 5.31
CA LEU A 226 13.40 -5.19 4.49
C LEU A 226 12.53 -5.05 3.23
N TYR A 227 11.47 -4.24 3.31
CA TYR A 227 10.51 -4.01 2.23
C TYR A 227 10.22 -2.52 2.08
N LEU A 228 10.38 -2.03 0.86
CA LEU A 228 10.05 -0.66 0.46
C LEU A 228 9.04 -0.68 -0.68
N ARG A 229 7.97 0.11 -0.57
CA ARG A 229 7.08 0.42 -1.69
C ARG A 229 6.83 1.92 -1.76
N ILE A 230 7.09 2.50 -2.92
CA ILE A 230 6.87 3.91 -3.22
C ILE A 230 6.08 3.99 -4.53
N ARG A 231 4.88 4.54 -4.50
CA ARG A 231 4.06 4.81 -5.69
C ARG A 231 3.57 6.25 -5.69
N ASP A 232 3.54 6.85 -6.87
CA ASP A 232 2.87 8.13 -7.16
C ASP A 232 3.40 9.35 -6.35
N LEU A 233 4.56 9.22 -5.69
CA LEU A 233 5.31 10.29 -5.01
C LEU A 233 5.91 11.33 -5.99
N PHE A 234 5.94 11.01 -7.29
CA PHE A 234 6.82 11.62 -8.29
C PHE A 234 6.12 12.77 -9.01
N GLY A 235 6.37 13.98 -8.51
CA GLY A 235 5.71 15.22 -8.86
C GLY A 235 5.60 16.17 -7.66
N CYS A 236 5.68 15.61 -6.44
CA CYS A 236 5.75 16.35 -5.19
C CYS A 236 7.17 16.79 -4.82
N TYR A 237 8.18 16.01 -5.24
CA TYR A 237 9.60 16.22 -4.92
C TYR A 237 10.44 16.27 -6.20
N PRO A 238 10.51 17.44 -6.87
CA PRO A 238 11.20 17.58 -8.15
C PRO A 238 12.72 17.36 -8.04
N ASN A 239 13.30 17.51 -6.85
CA ASN A 239 14.75 17.36 -6.61
C ASN A 239 15.20 15.93 -6.34
N GLY A 240 14.29 14.95 -6.35
CA GLY A 240 14.65 13.53 -6.20
C GLY A 240 14.14 12.89 -4.91
N ILE A 241 14.21 11.56 -4.89
CA ILE A 241 14.02 10.74 -3.70
C ILE A 241 15.35 10.04 -3.44
N PHE A 242 15.83 10.11 -2.20
CA PHE A 242 17.07 9.52 -1.73
C PHE A 242 16.76 8.43 -0.72
N VAL A 243 17.32 7.25 -0.92
CA VAL A 243 17.06 6.08 -0.09
C VAL A 243 18.37 5.66 0.57
N HIS A 244 18.62 6.20 1.76
CA HIS A 244 19.76 5.84 2.60
C HIS A 244 19.42 4.62 3.45
N VAL A 245 19.32 3.47 2.78
CA VAL A 245 19.03 2.18 3.41
C VAL A 245 20.30 1.33 3.43
N THR A 246 20.43 0.47 4.44
CA THR A 246 21.54 -0.49 4.54
C THR A 246 21.34 -1.65 3.56
N ASP A 247 22.30 -2.57 3.46
CA ASP A 247 22.20 -3.81 2.70
C ASP A 247 21.08 -4.79 3.17
N SER A 248 20.20 -4.36 4.09
CA SER A 248 19.07 -5.13 4.61
C SER A 248 17.87 -5.20 3.66
N LEU A 249 17.77 -4.30 2.66
CA LEU A 249 16.59 -4.21 1.79
C LEU A 249 16.48 -5.41 0.85
N VAL A 250 15.45 -6.25 1.07
CA VAL A 250 15.21 -7.48 0.32
C VAL A 250 14.33 -7.25 -0.91
N LYS A 251 13.34 -6.36 -0.79
CA LYS A 251 12.41 -6.05 -1.88
C LYS A 251 12.09 -4.56 -1.93
N ALA A 252 12.17 -3.99 -3.13
CA ALA A 252 11.78 -2.61 -3.40
C ALA A 252 10.78 -2.57 -4.57
N ILE A 253 9.69 -1.83 -4.40
CA ILE A 253 8.69 -1.55 -5.44
C ILE A 253 8.62 -0.04 -5.63
N ILE A 254 8.95 0.45 -6.82
CA ILE A 254 8.95 1.87 -7.14
C ILE A 254 8.16 2.11 -8.41
N SER A 255 7.11 2.90 -8.34
CA SER A 255 6.29 3.26 -9.50
C SER A 255 6.23 4.78 -9.66
N LEU A 256 6.74 5.25 -10.80
CA LEU A 256 6.72 6.66 -11.19
C LEU A 256 5.38 7.00 -11.85
N SER A 257 4.70 8.03 -11.36
CA SER A 257 3.53 8.60 -12.02
C SER A 257 3.91 9.34 -13.30
N ASP A 258 2.96 9.50 -14.23
CA ASP A 258 3.13 10.20 -15.52
C ASP A 258 4.31 9.67 -16.36
N GLN A 259 4.57 8.36 -16.29
CA GLN A 259 5.62 7.69 -17.07
C GLN A 259 7.01 8.36 -16.90
N GLY A 260 7.27 8.88 -15.69
CA GLY A 260 8.54 9.50 -15.32
C GLY A 260 8.80 10.87 -15.97
N LYS A 261 7.84 11.47 -16.69
CA LYS A 261 8.02 12.79 -17.33
C LYS A 261 8.31 13.91 -16.32
N THR A 262 7.68 13.85 -15.16
CA THR A 262 7.85 14.82 -14.06
C THR A 262 9.10 14.59 -13.22
N PHE A 263 9.77 13.45 -13.39
CA PHE A 263 10.93 13.06 -12.57
C PHE A 263 12.18 13.00 -13.44
N SER A 264 13.09 13.97 -13.27
CA SER A 264 14.25 14.14 -14.15
C SER A 264 15.07 12.84 -14.31
N LEU A 265 15.65 12.64 -15.50
CA LEU A 265 16.49 11.48 -15.81
C LEU A 265 17.66 11.31 -14.81
N GLY A 266 18.24 12.42 -14.36
CA GLY A 266 19.30 12.40 -13.33
C GLY A 266 18.81 11.86 -11.99
N ASN A 267 17.59 12.20 -11.57
CA ASN A 267 17.00 11.70 -10.33
C ASN A 267 16.58 10.23 -10.45
N GLN A 268 16.07 9.81 -11.62
CA GLN A 268 15.82 8.40 -11.90
C GLN A 268 17.10 7.57 -11.75
N ARG A 269 18.22 8.03 -12.33
CA ARG A 269 19.52 7.35 -12.22
C ARG A 269 20.04 7.30 -10.80
N ARG A 270 19.96 8.40 -10.04
CA ARG A 270 20.38 8.43 -8.62
C ARG A 270 19.59 7.43 -7.78
N LEU A 271 18.27 7.35 -7.97
CA LEU A 271 17.44 6.37 -7.26
C LEU A 271 17.83 4.92 -7.60
N LEU A 272 18.19 4.64 -8.86
CA LEU A 272 18.70 3.32 -9.25
C LEU A 272 20.05 3.00 -8.60
N VAL A 273 20.92 4.00 -8.40
CA VAL A 273 22.18 3.83 -7.66
C VAL A 273 21.91 3.47 -6.20
N ASP A 274 20.97 4.14 -5.54
CA ASP A 274 20.59 3.86 -4.14
C ASP A 274 20.04 2.42 -3.96
N LEU A 275 19.47 1.83 -5.01
CA LEU A 275 18.82 0.50 -4.96
C LEU A 275 19.67 -0.62 -5.55
N CYS A 276 20.96 -0.36 -5.86
CA CYS A 276 21.81 -1.30 -6.58
C CYS A 276 22.00 -2.65 -5.87
N ASN A 277 21.90 -2.69 -4.55
CA ASN A 277 22.09 -3.91 -3.75
C ASN A 277 20.81 -4.73 -3.52
N VAL A 278 19.64 -4.28 -4.00
CA VAL A 278 18.35 -4.92 -3.73
C VAL A 278 18.17 -6.22 -4.53
N PRO A 279 17.85 -7.36 -3.89
CA PRO A 279 17.64 -8.63 -4.58
C PRO A 279 16.38 -8.68 -5.46
N ASN A 280 15.26 -8.10 -5.01
CA ASN A 280 13.99 -8.14 -5.73
C ASN A 280 13.51 -6.72 -6.01
N LEU A 281 13.61 -6.28 -7.26
CA LEU A 281 13.28 -4.92 -7.65
C LEU A 281 12.09 -4.92 -8.62
N GLU A 282 11.07 -4.12 -8.30
CA GLU A 282 9.95 -3.81 -9.17
C GLU A 282 10.00 -2.32 -9.49
N LEU A 283 10.16 -1.97 -10.75
CA LEU A 283 10.21 -0.60 -11.24
C LEU A 283 9.02 -0.39 -12.17
N GLY A 284 8.36 0.77 -12.09
CA GLY A 284 7.37 1.13 -13.08
C GLY A 284 7.38 2.60 -13.47
N GLY A 285 7.01 2.88 -14.72
CA GLY A 285 6.98 4.24 -15.27
C GLY A 285 8.36 4.85 -15.57
N PHE A 286 9.43 4.04 -15.67
CA PHE A 286 10.79 4.54 -15.96
C PHE A 286 11.03 4.75 -17.46
N GLN A 287 11.79 5.79 -17.79
CA GLN A 287 12.12 6.16 -19.18
C GLN A 287 13.33 5.39 -19.72
N THR A 288 13.36 5.14 -21.03
CA THR A 288 14.45 4.42 -21.71
C THR A 288 15.81 5.07 -21.45
N LYS A 289 15.89 6.39 -21.58
CA LYS A 289 17.13 7.16 -21.35
C LYS A 289 17.68 7.08 -19.92
N ALA A 290 16.84 6.84 -18.92
CA ALA A 290 17.30 6.69 -17.55
C ALA A 290 18.08 5.37 -17.36
N MET A 291 17.72 4.34 -18.15
CA MET A 291 18.35 3.01 -18.14
C MET A 291 19.47 2.85 -19.17
N LEU A 292 19.57 3.76 -20.15
CA LEU A 292 20.71 3.83 -21.07
C LEU A 292 21.96 4.42 -20.40
N ILE A 293 23.12 3.82 -20.68
CA ILE A 293 24.42 4.44 -20.42
C ILE A 293 24.60 5.59 -21.39
N GLY A 294 24.75 6.82 -20.88
CA GLY A 294 25.35 7.91 -21.65
C GLY A 294 26.88 7.81 -21.59
N GLU A 295 27.58 8.34 -22.59
CA GLU A 295 29.04 8.21 -22.79
C GLU A 295 29.95 8.61 -21.59
N LEU A 296 29.41 9.27 -20.56
CA LEU A 296 30.18 9.86 -19.46
C LEU A 296 29.88 9.29 -18.05
N ASP A 297 28.89 8.42 -17.88
CA ASP A 297 28.50 7.89 -16.55
C ASP A 297 28.58 6.36 -16.48
N LYS A 298 29.22 5.83 -15.43
CA LYS A 298 29.17 4.39 -15.10
C LYS A 298 27.80 4.04 -14.52
N PHE A 299 27.02 3.21 -15.20
CA PHE A 299 25.77 2.67 -14.67
C PHE A 299 26.02 1.78 -13.43
N PRO A 300 25.15 1.77 -12.42
CA PRO A 300 25.34 0.96 -11.23
C PRO A 300 25.33 -0.54 -11.56
N ILE A 301 26.20 -1.30 -10.89
CA ILE A 301 26.23 -2.76 -10.98
C ILE A 301 25.33 -3.34 -9.90
N PHE A 302 24.29 -4.06 -10.31
CA PHE A 302 23.32 -4.72 -9.45
C PHE A 302 23.80 -6.10 -9.01
N ARG A 303 24.70 -6.13 -8.03
CA ARG A 303 25.45 -7.35 -7.63
C ARG A 303 24.57 -8.46 -7.06
N ASN A 304 23.51 -8.10 -6.34
CA ASN A 304 22.66 -9.04 -5.60
C ASN A 304 21.30 -9.30 -6.24
N MET A 305 20.96 -8.58 -7.30
CA MET A 305 19.64 -8.65 -7.94
C MET A 305 19.36 -10.04 -8.50
N GLN A 306 18.22 -10.60 -8.14
CA GLN A 306 17.76 -11.93 -8.56
C GLN A 306 16.48 -11.85 -9.40
N THR A 307 15.58 -10.92 -9.07
CA THR A 307 14.35 -10.71 -9.84
C THR A 307 14.17 -9.24 -10.17
N LEU A 308 13.86 -8.95 -11.42
CA LEU A 308 13.50 -7.63 -11.90
C LEU A 308 12.10 -7.69 -12.52
N LYS A 309 11.21 -6.82 -12.07
CA LYS A 309 9.90 -6.61 -12.70
C LYS A 309 9.80 -5.17 -13.20
N LEU A 310 9.57 -4.98 -14.49
CA LEU A 310 9.32 -3.69 -15.10
C LEU A 310 7.83 -3.59 -15.42
N ILE A 311 7.17 -2.52 -15.00
CA ILE A 311 5.73 -2.29 -15.19
C ILE A 311 5.56 -0.95 -15.89
N ASP A 312 4.93 -0.91 -17.05
CA ASP A 312 4.71 0.34 -17.80
C ASP A 312 6.02 1.14 -17.97
N CYS A 313 7.13 0.47 -18.27
CA CYS A 313 8.40 1.13 -18.57
C CYS A 313 8.56 1.29 -20.08
N PHE A 314 9.41 2.23 -20.50
CA PHE A 314 9.76 2.46 -21.90
C PHE A 314 8.59 2.98 -22.77
N HIS A 315 7.67 3.77 -22.20
CA HIS A 315 6.60 4.47 -22.93
C HIS A 315 7.06 5.79 -23.57
N ASP A 316 8.37 6.05 -23.63
CA ASP A 316 8.92 7.20 -24.34
C ASP A 316 8.97 6.95 -25.86
N ASN A 317 8.97 8.04 -26.64
CA ASN A 317 8.93 8.05 -28.11
C ASN A 317 10.19 7.49 -28.81
N HIS A 318 11.03 6.76 -28.07
CA HIS A 318 12.17 6.04 -28.62
C HIS A 318 11.71 4.82 -29.43
N ASP A 319 12.54 4.40 -30.38
CA ASP A 319 12.24 3.20 -31.15
C ASP A 319 12.43 1.94 -30.30
N LEU A 320 11.92 0.80 -30.79
CA LEU A 320 12.02 -0.46 -30.07
C LEU A 320 13.50 -0.88 -29.87
N TYR A 321 14.38 -0.48 -30.78
CA TYR A 321 15.80 -0.84 -30.71
C TYR A 321 16.50 -0.13 -29.54
N ASP A 322 16.32 1.17 -29.38
CA ASP A 322 16.82 1.96 -28.24
C ASP A 322 16.32 1.39 -26.90
N LYS A 323 15.03 0.99 -26.85
CA LYS A 323 14.41 0.36 -25.68
C LYS A 323 15.07 -0.97 -25.33
N LEU A 324 15.34 -1.78 -26.34
CA LEU A 324 16.02 -3.06 -26.22
C LEU A 324 17.50 -2.90 -25.84
N GLU A 325 18.20 -1.89 -26.36
CA GLU A 325 19.58 -1.58 -25.96
C GLU A 325 19.65 -1.12 -24.50
N ALA A 326 18.69 -0.31 -24.05
CA ALA A 326 18.57 0.09 -22.65
C ALA A 326 18.38 -1.12 -21.73
N LEU A 327 17.46 -2.00 -22.11
CA LEU A 327 17.21 -3.24 -21.37
C LEU A 327 18.46 -4.12 -21.34
N GLY A 328 19.12 -4.32 -22.48
CA GLY A 328 20.34 -5.12 -22.57
C GLY A 328 21.46 -4.58 -21.70
N THR A 329 21.65 -3.26 -21.70
CA THR A 329 22.63 -2.56 -20.87
C THR A 329 22.33 -2.74 -19.37
N PHE A 330 21.06 -2.64 -18.99
CA PHE A 330 20.63 -2.89 -17.61
C PHE A 330 20.92 -4.34 -17.19
N LEU A 331 20.59 -5.31 -18.05
CA LEU A 331 20.79 -6.73 -17.80
C LEU A 331 22.28 -7.11 -17.67
N GLN A 332 23.15 -6.50 -18.47
CA GLN A 332 24.59 -6.71 -18.37
C GLN A 332 25.17 -6.24 -17.04
N ASN A 333 24.58 -5.20 -16.46
CA ASN A 333 24.95 -4.69 -15.14
C ASN A 333 24.28 -5.46 -13.99
N ALA A 334 23.46 -6.49 -14.26
CA ALA A 334 22.78 -7.32 -13.28
C ALA A 334 23.21 -8.81 -13.41
N PRO A 335 24.46 -9.16 -13.05
CA PRO A 335 25.05 -10.48 -13.33
C PRO A 335 24.38 -11.66 -12.60
N CYS A 336 23.65 -11.37 -11.52
CA CYS A 336 22.98 -12.38 -10.69
C CYS A 336 21.50 -12.59 -11.02
N LEU A 337 20.97 -11.87 -12.02
CA LEU A 337 19.54 -11.89 -12.35
C LEU A 337 19.12 -13.28 -12.84
N LYS A 338 18.02 -13.80 -12.26
CA LYS A 338 17.46 -15.12 -12.59
C LYS A 338 16.14 -15.00 -13.35
N LYS A 339 15.32 -13.99 -13.01
CA LYS A 339 13.99 -13.77 -13.60
C LYS A 339 13.81 -12.29 -13.96
N LEU A 340 13.37 -12.04 -15.19
CA LEU A 340 12.88 -10.74 -15.66
C LEU A 340 11.39 -10.86 -15.94
N THR A 341 10.58 -9.92 -15.46
CA THR A 341 9.17 -9.77 -15.85
C THR A 341 8.98 -8.41 -16.48
N LEU A 342 8.41 -8.36 -17.68
CA LEU A 342 8.00 -7.15 -18.37
C LEU A 342 6.47 -7.12 -18.39
N GLN A 343 5.84 -6.12 -17.77
CA GLN A 343 4.38 -5.97 -17.73
C GLN A 343 4.00 -4.63 -18.38
N GLY A 344 3.18 -4.65 -19.43
CA GLY A 344 2.71 -3.41 -20.07
C GLY A 344 3.83 -2.49 -20.59
N CYS A 345 5.00 -3.05 -20.91
CA CYS A 345 6.18 -2.27 -21.31
C CYS A 345 6.26 -2.12 -22.84
N MET A 346 6.96 -1.07 -23.30
CA MET A 346 7.41 -0.85 -24.69
C MET A 346 6.34 -0.52 -25.75
N PHE A 347 5.05 -0.76 -25.48
CA PHE A 347 3.95 -0.48 -26.41
C PHE A 347 2.98 0.54 -25.81
N GLU A 348 2.76 1.67 -26.50
CA GLU A 348 1.73 2.63 -26.11
C GLU A 348 0.35 2.00 -26.33
N VAL A 349 -0.49 2.00 -25.28
CA VAL A 349 -1.90 1.67 -25.42
C VAL A 349 -2.62 2.91 -25.93
N ASP A 350 -2.76 3.02 -27.26
CA ASP A 350 -3.54 4.09 -27.89
C ASP A 350 -5.03 3.93 -27.55
N PHE A 351 -5.51 4.64 -26.53
CA PHE A 351 -6.94 4.87 -26.31
C PHE A 351 -7.36 6.13 -27.09
N GLY A 352 -7.63 6.00 -28.40
CA GLY A 352 -8.20 7.15 -29.13
C GLY A 352 -8.34 7.01 -30.63
N MET A 353 -9.61 6.86 -31.05
CA MET A 353 -10.19 7.13 -32.37
C MET A 353 -9.88 6.14 -33.49
N GLU A 354 -10.96 5.61 -34.07
CA GLU A 354 -10.96 4.96 -35.39
C GLU A 354 -10.10 5.75 -36.37
N GLY A 355 -9.11 5.08 -36.98
CA GLY A 355 -8.44 5.60 -38.16
C GLY A 355 -6.97 5.25 -38.24
N GLN A 356 -6.69 4.19 -38.99
CA GLN A 356 -5.36 3.77 -39.48
C GLN A 356 -4.38 3.26 -38.42
N ILE A 357 -4.30 1.94 -38.33
CA ILE A 357 -3.05 1.24 -37.98
C ILE A 357 -2.01 1.68 -39.02
N VAL A 358 -1.21 2.69 -38.70
CA VAL A 358 -0.03 3.01 -39.49
C VAL A 358 0.92 1.84 -39.30
N ARG A 359 0.95 0.94 -40.29
CA ARG A 359 1.98 -0.09 -40.43
C ARG A 359 3.33 0.61 -40.62
N LYS A 360 3.97 1.05 -39.54
CA LYS A 360 5.40 1.30 -39.56
C LYS A 360 6.06 -0.07 -39.57
N SER A 361 6.50 -0.51 -40.75
CA SER A 361 7.52 -1.54 -40.88
C SER A 361 8.76 -1.02 -40.14
N ILE A 362 8.90 -1.36 -38.87
CA ILE A 362 10.12 -1.09 -38.11
C ILE A 362 11.15 -2.09 -38.63
N SER A 363 11.89 -1.69 -39.65
CA SER A 363 13.05 -2.45 -40.11
C SER A 363 14.13 -2.35 -39.04
N LEU A 364 14.35 -3.42 -38.27
CA LEU A 364 15.52 -3.54 -37.40
C LEU A 364 16.80 -3.43 -38.26
N PRO A 365 17.63 -2.38 -38.10
CA PRO A 365 18.88 -2.27 -38.84
C PRO A 365 19.77 -3.48 -38.59
N HIS A 366 20.40 -3.97 -39.66
CA HIS A 366 21.13 -5.24 -39.70
C HIS A 366 22.60 -5.17 -39.24
N GLU A 367 23.04 -4.11 -38.55
CA GLU A 367 24.45 -3.89 -38.24
C GLU A 367 24.72 -3.60 -36.76
N GLY A 368 25.75 -4.22 -36.18
CA GLY A 368 26.37 -3.75 -34.93
C GLY A 368 26.01 -4.50 -33.64
N ARG A 369 26.34 -5.79 -33.60
CA ARG A 369 26.35 -6.72 -32.44
C ARG A 369 26.60 -6.10 -31.04
N LYS A 370 25.65 -6.29 -30.11
CA LYS A 370 25.93 -6.47 -28.67
C LYS A 370 25.09 -7.64 -28.14
N ILE A 371 25.74 -8.76 -27.85
CA ILE A 371 25.11 -9.86 -27.11
C ILE A 371 25.35 -9.58 -25.64
N PHE A 372 24.29 -9.51 -24.84
CA PHE A 372 24.42 -9.21 -23.42
C PHE A 372 24.53 -10.51 -22.63
N GLN A 373 25.62 -10.65 -21.87
CA GLN A 373 25.85 -11.84 -21.07
C GLN A 373 25.16 -11.69 -19.71
N CYS A 374 24.07 -12.45 -19.49
CA CYS A 374 23.47 -12.62 -18.17
C CYS A 374 23.53 -14.12 -17.78
N PRO A 375 24.63 -14.58 -17.15
CA PRO A 375 24.94 -16.00 -17.04
C PRO A 375 24.00 -16.79 -16.11
N LYS A 376 23.29 -16.11 -15.21
CA LYS A 376 22.36 -16.75 -14.25
C LYS A 376 20.88 -16.63 -14.67
N MET A 377 20.60 -16.00 -15.80
CA MET A 377 19.25 -15.73 -16.26
C MET A 377 18.56 -17.03 -16.70
N LYS A 378 17.38 -17.30 -16.13
CA LYS A 378 16.63 -18.53 -16.38
C LYS A 378 15.37 -18.28 -17.19
N SER A 379 14.63 -17.23 -16.85
CA SER A 379 13.32 -16.95 -17.45
C SER A 379 13.08 -15.46 -17.68
N VAL A 380 12.44 -15.14 -18.81
CA VAL A 380 11.80 -13.86 -19.08
C VAL A 380 10.30 -14.09 -19.15
N GLU A 381 9.53 -13.29 -18.44
CA GLU A 381 8.07 -13.32 -18.49
C GLU A 381 7.58 -12.01 -19.10
N VAL A 382 6.85 -12.08 -20.20
CA VAL A 382 6.22 -10.93 -20.85
C VAL A 382 4.72 -11.00 -20.58
N ILE A 383 4.22 -10.02 -19.84
CA ILE A 383 2.82 -9.86 -19.48
C ILE A 383 2.28 -8.67 -20.27
N TYR A 384 1.25 -8.89 -21.07
CA TYR A 384 0.66 -7.86 -21.93
C TYR A 384 -0.86 -7.85 -21.82
N GLU A 385 -1.45 -6.70 -22.17
CA GLU A 385 -2.88 -6.45 -22.27
C GLU A 385 -3.18 -6.05 -23.72
N GLY A 386 -4.33 -6.45 -24.27
CA GLY A 386 -4.75 -6.10 -25.63
C GLY A 386 -4.16 -6.97 -26.75
N ASP A 387 -4.59 -6.67 -27.98
CA ASP A 387 -4.24 -7.40 -29.21
C ASP A 387 -3.02 -6.73 -29.89
N HIS A 388 -1.82 -7.06 -29.38
CA HIS A 388 -0.55 -6.50 -29.83
C HIS A 388 0.34 -7.52 -30.55
N ASP A 389 -0.25 -8.53 -31.21
CA ASP A 389 0.45 -9.71 -31.73
C ASP A 389 1.72 -9.40 -32.54
N ASN A 390 1.67 -8.44 -33.47
CA ASN A 390 2.85 -8.09 -34.29
C ASN A 390 3.97 -7.41 -33.49
N GLN A 391 3.61 -6.53 -32.56
CA GLN A 391 4.54 -5.79 -31.72
C GLN A 391 5.19 -6.73 -30.67
N LEU A 392 4.39 -7.64 -30.13
CA LEU A 392 4.84 -8.70 -29.23
C LEU A 392 5.81 -9.66 -29.93
N LEU A 393 5.53 -10.07 -31.17
CA LEU A 393 6.46 -10.89 -31.96
C LEU A 393 7.82 -10.20 -32.13
N GLU A 394 7.85 -8.91 -32.48
CA GLU A 394 9.09 -8.14 -32.62
C GLU A 394 9.86 -8.04 -31.29
N LEU A 395 9.17 -7.82 -30.17
CA LEU A 395 9.78 -7.84 -28.84
C LEU A 395 10.36 -9.21 -28.48
N LEU A 396 9.62 -10.29 -28.74
CA LEU A 396 10.09 -11.65 -28.47
C LEU A 396 11.31 -12.00 -29.34
N TRP A 397 11.31 -11.58 -30.61
CA TRP A 397 12.47 -11.69 -31.50
C TRP A 397 13.66 -10.87 -30.98
N GLY A 398 13.43 -9.63 -30.55
CA GLY A 398 14.45 -8.78 -29.95
C GLY A 398 15.07 -9.38 -28.69
N ILE A 399 14.24 -9.86 -27.76
CA ILE A 399 14.67 -10.52 -26.52
C ILE A 399 15.45 -11.80 -26.83
N GLY A 400 14.96 -12.64 -27.75
CA GLY A 400 15.65 -13.87 -28.15
C GLY A 400 17.02 -13.61 -28.77
N ARG A 401 17.20 -12.49 -29.47
CA ARG A 401 18.51 -12.06 -30.00
C ARG A 401 19.46 -11.56 -28.90
N ILE A 402 18.95 -10.88 -27.88
CA ILE A 402 19.73 -10.35 -26.76
C ILE A 402 20.09 -11.47 -25.76
N LEU A 403 19.18 -12.44 -25.57
CA LEU A 403 19.24 -13.50 -24.57
C LEU A 403 18.93 -14.88 -25.20
N PRO A 404 19.87 -15.48 -25.96
CA PRO A 404 19.60 -16.67 -26.77
C PRO A 404 19.32 -17.97 -25.98
N ASN A 405 19.63 -18.02 -24.68
CA ASN A 405 19.54 -19.23 -23.85
C ASN A 405 18.49 -19.13 -22.72
N VAL A 406 17.49 -18.27 -22.86
CA VAL A 406 16.52 -17.96 -21.80
C VAL A 406 15.12 -18.42 -22.19
N THR A 407 14.37 -19.03 -21.27
CA THR A 407 12.97 -19.40 -21.53
C THR A 407 12.11 -18.15 -21.47
N VAL A 408 11.44 -17.81 -22.56
CA VAL A 408 10.50 -16.69 -22.61
C VAL A 408 9.07 -17.22 -22.45
N THR A 409 8.38 -16.80 -21.39
CA THR A 409 6.96 -17.10 -21.16
C THR A 409 6.14 -15.86 -21.44
N VAL A 410 5.01 -16.02 -22.12
CA VAL A 410 4.14 -14.93 -22.53
C VAL A 410 2.77 -15.16 -21.91
N THR A 411 2.27 -14.14 -21.20
CA THR A 411 1.00 -14.20 -20.47
C THR A 411 0.11 -13.05 -20.92
N ASN A 412 -1.06 -13.35 -21.45
CA ASN A 412 -2.09 -12.37 -21.77
C ASN A 412 -3.03 -12.22 -20.56
N ILE A 413 -3.20 -10.99 -20.06
CA ILE A 413 -4.08 -10.70 -18.90
C ILE A 413 -5.58 -10.81 -19.27
N ASP A 414 -5.95 -10.55 -20.53
CA ASP A 414 -7.34 -10.57 -20.99
C ASP A 414 -7.92 -11.99 -21.08
N CYS A 415 -7.08 -13.04 -21.07
CA CYS A 415 -7.53 -14.43 -21.10
C CYS A 415 -8.06 -14.96 -19.76
N ALA A 416 -8.13 -14.14 -18.71
CA ALA A 416 -8.52 -14.56 -17.37
C ALA A 416 -9.95 -14.16 -16.93
N VAL A 417 -10.91 -13.92 -17.82
CA VAL A 417 -12.35 -14.17 -17.53
C VAL A 417 -13.09 -14.41 -18.84
N ILE A 418 -13.32 -15.67 -19.20
CA ILE A 418 -14.52 -16.03 -19.97
C ILE A 418 -15.02 -17.39 -19.45
N ASN A 419 -15.83 -17.36 -18.40
CA ASN A 419 -16.80 -18.44 -18.18
C ASN A 419 -17.89 -18.26 -19.25
N PHE A 420 -17.83 -19.05 -20.33
CA PHE A 420 -19.01 -19.35 -21.11
C PHE A 420 -19.68 -20.57 -20.49
N ASP A 421 -20.63 -20.34 -19.58
CA ASP A 421 -21.73 -21.28 -19.44
C ASP A 421 -22.70 -21.01 -20.60
N SER A 422 -22.91 -22.02 -21.42
CA SER A 422 -24.00 -22.12 -22.38
C SER A 422 -24.22 -23.61 -22.67
N PRO A 423 -25.46 -24.04 -22.99
CA PRO A 423 -26.60 -23.23 -23.43
C PRO A 423 -27.64 -22.94 -22.35
#